data_AF-A0A075MTD0-F1
#
_entry.id   AF-A0A075MTD0-F1
#
_cell.length_a   1.000
_cell.length_b   1.000
_cell.length_c   1.000
_cell.angle_alpha   90.00
_cell.angle_beta   90.00
_cell.angle_gamma   90.00
#
_symmetry.space_group_name_H-M   'P 1'
#
loop_
_entity.id
_entity.type
_entity.pdbx_description
1 polymer ?
#
loop_
_entity_poly.entity_id
_entity_poly.type
_entity_poly.pdbx_seq_one_letter_code
_entity_poly.pdbx_strand_id
1 'polypeptide(L)'
;MIKKATRFFLYSMVKKFSPEQDNLIRSQWYQGLPRPEIERQADASAGHISDIVAEEKRLVGEGNVDTLRRLAIEVGKKGHTPVDIMRAIRFLNACNGLGMDDEKVIGCLPRVDEACKRGGIGIEGLPVDIESRLAKARELDARIQESERIAAEAEKHREEALRRAGQTDESLAKCQETRDFLASHGLVADSPERLKNALLNAEEANYDMEAIVAGISENESLRRGNASLATENAEIERRKAENAKVVGQQKSEMARNAEVLGKLHELERKGLGLPELTVIATTVSDVAVKNGMDGSTAVKKFIDDLKSTDYDRKAGFAVKADRLQKLCEEREAMHDQLKMEYAADKQAIQSLRVLYSRGVKNHEVVALKNIVVKSGASTTAELEDDITMYGTIKNANKEHEKRNKEVQTENLALEKRNELLKRENEALKKAGEEFRASFKKDTEEMTGTVKASREVLESATAGATQTVQKAVTDMEEKVKTFGTKIEGLSDTATRETDKIKKNQSLLRYDVLVRAEQGEPVSKAAAIASLVLAILAVRPMLTGVWLGDAGDHLDIVVDKMKYALKSGMIS
;
A
#
# COMPACT_ATOMS: atom_id res chain seq x y z
N MET A 1 -60.06 -4.46 -1.54
CA MET A 1 -58.94 -4.94 -0.70
C MET A 1 -59.24 -6.27 0.02
N ILE A 2 -60.43 -6.50 0.58
CA ILE A 2 -60.75 -7.67 1.42
C ILE A 2 -60.36 -9.03 0.81
N LYS A 3 -60.66 -9.30 -0.49
CA LYS A 3 -60.26 -10.56 -1.16
C LYS A 3 -58.75 -10.85 -1.20
N LYS A 4 -57.88 -9.85 -1.00
CA LYS A 4 -56.42 -10.04 -0.90
C LYS A 4 -55.99 -10.41 0.52
N ALA A 5 -56.71 -9.92 1.54
CA ALA A 5 -56.50 -10.30 2.94
C ALA A 5 -56.96 -11.75 3.21
N THR A 6 -58.12 -12.17 2.67
CA THR A 6 -58.63 -13.54 2.87
C THR A 6 -57.70 -14.61 2.26
N ARG A 7 -57.02 -14.32 1.14
CA ARG A 7 -56.00 -15.23 0.58
C ARG A 7 -54.73 -15.32 1.43
N PHE A 8 -54.40 -14.30 2.21
CA PHE A 8 -53.29 -14.34 3.16
C PHE A 8 -53.68 -15.11 4.43
N PHE A 9 -54.90 -14.88 4.94
CA PHE A 9 -55.42 -15.51 6.16
C PHE A 9 -55.73 -17.01 6.01
N LEU A 10 -56.08 -17.47 4.80
CA LEU A 10 -56.23 -18.91 4.50
C LEU A 10 -54.89 -19.62 4.23
N TYR A 11 -53.81 -18.88 3.95
CA TYR A 11 -52.46 -19.45 3.81
C TYR A 11 -51.71 -19.52 5.15
N SER A 12 -52.21 -18.84 6.19
CA SER A 12 -51.71 -18.91 7.57
C SER A 12 -52.46 -19.92 8.45
N MET A 13 -53.30 -20.78 7.89
CA MET A 13 -53.65 -22.02 8.58
C MET A 13 -52.36 -22.84 8.69
N VAL A 14 -51.82 -22.91 9.90
CA VAL A 14 -50.63 -23.70 10.23
C VAL A 14 -50.91 -25.14 9.83
N LYS A 15 -50.40 -25.53 8.64
CA LYS A 15 -50.29 -26.92 8.22
C LYS A 15 -49.39 -27.59 9.25
N LYS A 16 -49.99 -28.23 10.26
CA LYS A 16 -49.26 -29.14 11.14
C LYS A 16 -48.83 -30.30 10.24
N PHE A 17 -47.59 -30.24 9.77
CA PHE A 17 -46.99 -31.31 8.98
C PHE A 17 -47.03 -32.61 9.81
N SER A 18 -47.11 -33.76 9.12
CA SER A 18 -47.11 -35.05 9.82
C SER A 18 -45.78 -35.20 10.58
N PRO A 19 -45.75 -35.77 11.80
CA PRO A 19 -44.50 -36.18 12.45
C PRO A 19 -43.63 -37.07 11.54
N GLU A 20 -44.23 -37.78 10.59
CA GLU A 20 -43.54 -38.57 9.57
C GLU A 20 -42.78 -37.70 8.57
N GLN A 21 -43.35 -36.56 8.14
CA GLN A 21 -42.66 -35.59 7.26
C GLN A 21 -41.50 -34.92 8.01
N ASP A 22 -41.70 -34.53 9.28
CA ASP A 22 -40.64 -33.94 10.08
C ASP A 22 -39.47 -34.92 10.29
N ASN A 23 -39.78 -36.21 10.51
CA ASN A 23 -38.78 -37.27 10.61
C ASN A 23 -38.10 -37.59 9.28
N LEU A 24 -38.82 -37.51 8.16
CA LEU A 24 -38.24 -37.62 6.81
C LEU A 24 -37.24 -36.50 6.55
N ILE A 25 -37.60 -35.25 6.89
CA ILE A 25 -36.73 -34.07 6.77
C ILE A 25 -35.48 -34.22 7.64
N ARG A 26 -35.61 -34.64 8.91
CA ARG A 26 -34.45 -34.94 9.77
C ARG A 26 -33.55 -36.00 9.15
N SER A 27 -34.12 -37.11 8.71
CA SER A 27 -33.39 -38.23 8.09
C SER A 27 -32.60 -37.78 6.85
N GLN A 28 -33.25 -37.08 5.92
CA GLN A 28 -32.64 -36.54 4.71
C GLN A 28 -31.58 -35.45 5.01
N TRP A 29 -31.81 -34.64 6.05
CA TRP A 29 -30.83 -33.65 6.52
C TRP A 29 -29.57 -34.31 7.10
N TYR A 30 -29.71 -35.36 7.90
CA TYR A 30 -28.57 -36.13 8.41
C TYR A 30 -27.89 -36.98 7.33
N GLN A 31 -28.59 -37.39 6.27
CA GLN A 31 -27.99 -38.00 5.07
C GLN A 31 -27.15 -37.01 4.23
N GLY A 32 -27.13 -35.72 4.59
CA GLY A 32 -26.33 -34.70 3.91
C GLY A 32 -26.98 -34.09 2.67
N LEU A 33 -28.23 -34.44 2.34
CA LEU A 33 -28.91 -33.92 1.15
C LEU A 33 -29.03 -32.39 1.20
N PRO A 34 -28.90 -31.67 0.06
CA PRO A 34 -29.03 -30.22 0.01
C PRO A 34 -30.50 -29.81 0.15
N ARG A 35 -30.79 -28.63 0.73
CA ARG A 35 -32.18 -28.22 1.05
C ARG A 35 -33.16 -28.32 -0.13
N PRO A 36 -32.84 -27.91 -1.38
CA PRO A 36 -33.76 -28.03 -2.52
C PRO A 36 -34.14 -29.49 -2.87
N GLU A 37 -33.26 -30.45 -2.57
CA GLU A 37 -33.50 -31.89 -2.73
C GLU A 37 -34.53 -32.38 -1.68
N ILE A 38 -34.37 -31.93 -0.43
CA ILE A 38 -35.28 -32.23 0.69
C ILE A 38 -36.65 -31.61 0.45
N GLU A 39 -36.72 -30.34 0.02
CA GLU A 39 -37.96 -29.64 -0.35
C GLU A 39 -38.78 -30.45 -1.37
N ARG A 40 -38.10 -30.95 -2.41
CA ARG A 40 -38.70 -31.80 -3.46
C ARG A 40 -39.12 -33.18 -2.97
N GLN A 41 -38.34 -33.82 -2.10
CA GLN A 41 -38.61 -35.20 -1.66
C GLN A 41 -39.60 -35.29 -0.50
N ALA A 42 -39.72 -34.27 0.36
CA ALA A 42 -40.58 -34.28 1.54
C ALA A 42 -41.90 -33.49 1.39
N ASP A 43 -42.13 -32.83 0.25
CA ASP A 43 -43.23 -31.87 0.01
C ASP A 43 -43.32 -30.80 1.11
N ALA A 44 -42.17 -30.18 1.39
CA ALA A 44 -41.99 -29.22 2.48
C ALA A 44 -41.33 -27.93 1.98
N SER A 45 -41.68 -26.80 2.59
CA SER A 45 -41.09 -25.51 2.23
C SER A 45 -39.70 -25.33 2.83
N ALA A 46 -38.86 -24.52 2.18
CA ALA A 46 -37.56 -24.09 2.69
C ALA A 46 -37.63 -23.51 4.13
N GLY A 47 -38.75 -22.86 4.47
CA GLY A 47 -39.04 -22.37 5.82
C GLY A 47 -39.21 -23.51 6.82
N HIS A 48 -40.12 -24.44 6.56
CA HIS A 48 -40.39 -25.58 7.46
C HIS A 48 -39.13 -26.43 7.70
N ILE A 49 -38.32 -26.66 6.67
CA ILE A 49 -37.03 -27.37 6.80
C ILE A 49 -36.03 -26.55 7.65
N SER A 50 -36.04 -25.22 7.52
CA SER A 50 -35.20 -24.35 8.36
C SER A 50 -35.61 -24.41 9.83
N ASP A 51 -36.91 -24.41 10.10
CA ASP A 51 -37.47 -24.47 11.45
C ASP A 51 -37.15 -25.83 12.13
N ILE A 52 -37.31 -26.94 11.41
CA ILE A 52 -36.90 -28.28 11.91
C ILE A 52 -35.40 -28.33 12.19
N VAL A 53 -34.56 -27.82 11.29
CA VAL A 53 -33.10 -27.84 11.49
C VAL A 53 -32.68 -26.92 12.65
N ALA A 54 -33.36 -25.78 12.84
CA ALA A 54 -33.12 -24.90 13.98
C ALA A 54 -33.52 -25.56 15.31
N GLU A 55 -34.67 -26.24 15.35
CA GLU A 55 -35.11 -27.01 16.53
C GLU A 55 -34.17 -28.18 16.83
N GLU A 56 -33.73 -28.92 15.81
CA GLU A 56 -32.76 -30.01 15.95
C GLU A 56 -31.42 -29.48 16.50
N LYS A 57 -30.93 -28.35 15.99
CA LYS A 57 -29.75 -27.64 16.51
C LYS A 57 -29.94 -27.18 17.96
N ARG A 58 -31.15 -26.78 18.35
CA ARG A 58 -31.49 -26.40 19.74
C ARG A 58 -31.50 -27.60 20.69
N LEU A 59 -31.94 -28.77 20.22
CA LEU A 59 -32.03 -30.00 21.02
C LEU A 59 -30.68 -30.74 21.15
N VAL A 60 -29.92 -30.86 20.06
CA VAL A 60 -28.69 -31.68 20.00
C VAL A 60 -27.42 -30.82 20.15
N GLY A 61 -27.53 -29.51 19.99
CA GLY A 61 -26.43 -28.54 20.00
C GLY A 61 -25.94 -28.22 18.59
N GLU A 62 -25.81 -26.94 18.28
CA GLU A 62 -25.54 -26.46 16.92
C GLU A 62 -24.27 -27.05 16.28
N GLY A 63 -23.16 -27.09 17.03
CA GLY A 63 -21.91 -27.69 16.57
C GLY A 63 -22.00 -29.21 16.34
N ASN A 64 -22.86 -29.91 17.07
CA ASN A 64 -23.02 -31.36 16.96
C ASN A 64 -23.79 -31.74 15.69
N VAL A 65 -24.91 -31.07 15.41
CA VAL A 65 -25.74 -31.32 14.22
C VAL A 65 -24.96 -31.08 12.93
N ASP A 66 -24.23 -29.96 12.85
CA ASP A 66 -23.43 -29.64 11.66
C ASP A 66 -22.22 -30.58 11.51
N THR A 67 -21.65 -31.08 12.61
CA THR A 67 -20.57 -32.08 12.58
C THR A 67 -21.08 -33.46 12.13
N LEU A 68 -22.23 -33.90 12.65
CA LEU A 68 -22.89 -35.16 12.24
C LEU A 68 -23.26 -35.13 10.75
N ARG A 69 -23.83 -34.02 10.27
CA ARG A 69 -24.14 -33.81 8.85
C ARG A 69 -22.87 -33.81 7.99
N ARG A 70 -21.79 -33.14 8.43
CA ARG A 70 -20.50 -33.14 7.71
C ARG A 70 -19.89 -34.55 7.63
N LEU A 71 -19.92 -35.29 8.73
CA LEU A 71 -19.46 -36.68 8.77
C LEU A 71 -20.23 -37.56 7.78
N ALA A 72 -21.57 -37.48 7.77
CA ALA A 72 -22.40 -38.23 6.84
C ALA A 72 -22.10 -37.89 5.36
N ILE A 73 -21.88 -36.61 5.05
CA ILE A 73 -21.47 -36.17 3.70
C ILE A 73 -20.11 -36.78 3.30
N GLU A 74 -19.09 -36.72 4.16
CA GLU A 74 -17.76 -37.27 3.86
C GLU A 74 -17.75 -38.81 3.76
N VAL A 75 -18.58 -39.48 4.55
CA VAL A 75 -18.77 -40.93 4.50
C VAL A 75 -19.47 -41.32 3.19
N GLY A 76 -20.53 -40.61 2.81
CA GLY A 76 -21.25 -40.83 1.55
C GLY A 76 -20.37 -40.59 0.31
N LYS A 77 -19.50 -39.57 0.32
CA LYS A 77 -18.50 -39.33 -0.74
C LYS A 77 -17.54 -40.50 -0.95
N LYS A 78 -17.26 -41.28 0.09
CA LYS A 78 -16.41 -42.48 0.04
C LYS A 78 -17.17 -43.76 -0.31
N GLY A 79 -18.48 -43.66 -0.62
CA GLY A 79 -19.32 -44.82 -0.94
C GLY A 79 -19.71 -45.67 0.28
N HIS A 80 -19.50 -45.17 1.49
CA HIS A 80 -19.89 -45.86 2.72
C HIS A 80 -21.27 -45.39 3.20
N THR A 81 -21.99 -46.27 3.89
CA THR A 81 -23.25 -45.92 4.55
C THR A 81 -23.03 -45.70 6.06
N PRO A 82 -23.95 -45.01 6.77
CA PRO A 82 -23.91 -44.93 8.23
C PRO A 82 -23.91 -46.32 8.92
N VAL A 83 -24.49 -47.33 8.28
CA VAL A 83 -24.48 -48.72 8.77
C VAL A 83 -23.06 -49.29 8.76
N ASP A 84 -22.24 -48.92 7.78
CA ASP A 84 -20.86 -49.39 7.67
C ASP A 84 -19.95 -48.74 8.72
N ILE A 85 -20.18 -47.46 9.06
CA ILE A 85 -19.54 -46.83 10.23
C ILE A 85 -19.92 -47.59 11.50
N MET A 86 -21.21 -47.88 11.70
CA MET A 86 -21.68 -48.59 12.90
C MET A 86 -21.13 -50.01 13.00
N ARG A 87 -20.91 -50.70 11.87
CA ARG A 87 -20.19 -51.98 11.81
C ARG A 87 -18.71 -51.82 12.21
N ALA A 88 -18.01 -50.82 11.67
CA ALA A 88 -16.62 -50.54 12.01
C ALA A 88 -16.44 -50.17 13.50
N ILE A 89 -17.33 -49.36 14.07
CA ILE A 89 -17.34 -49.01 15.50
C ILE A 89 -17.58 -50.25 16.37
N ARG A 90 -18.51 -51.14 15.99
CA ARG A 90 -18.72 -52.41 16.71
C ARG A 90 -17.48 -53.31 16.67
N PHE A 91 -16.80 -53.39 15.53
CA PHE A 91 -15.56 -54.14 15.38
C PHE A 91 -14.44 -53.56 16.26
N LEU A 92 -14.23 -52.24 16.22
CA LEU A 92 -13.27 -51.54 17.10
C LEU A 92 -13.57 -51.79 18.58
N ASN A 93 -14.83 -51.63 19.01
CA ASN A 93 -15.23 -51.88 20.40
C ASN A 93 -15.00 -53.35 20.83
N ALA A 94 -15.19 -54.31 19.92
CA ALA A 94 -14.90 -55.72 20.20
C ALA A 94 -13.39 -55.97 20.36
N CYS A 95 -12.55 -55.37 19.52
CA CYS A 95 -11.08 -55.45 19.66
C CYS A 95 -10.57 -54.75 20.93
N ASN A 96 -11.15 -53.60 21.28
CA ASN A 96 -10.78 -52.84 22.47
C ASN A 96 -11.21 -53.59 23.75
N GLY A 97 -12.33 -54.31 23.72
CA GLY A 97 -12.73 -55.26 24.76
C GLY A 97 -11.77 -56.44 24.96
N LEU A 98 -10.90 -56.73 23.98
CA LEU A 98 -9.82 -57.72 24.06
C LEU A 98 -8.46 -57.08 24.43
N GLY A 99 -8.43 -55.81 24.81
CA GLY A 99 -7.21 -55.10 25.21
C GLY A 99 -6.30 -54.67 24.05
N MET A 100 -6.82 -54.64 22.82
CA MET A 100 -6.15 -53.98 21.70
C MET A 100 -6.35 -52.47 21.77
N ASP A 101 -5.38 -51.69 21.30
CA ASP A 101 -5.53 -50.25 21.08
C ASP A 101 -5.89 -49.97 19.61
N ASP A 102 -6.53 -48.83 19.35
CA ASP A 102 -7.03 -48.44 18.02
C ASP A 102 -5.93 -48.49 16.95
N GLU A 103 -4.68 -48.13 17.29
CA GLU A 103 -3.53 -48.16 16.37
C GLU A 103 -3.17 -49.59 15.95
N LYS A 104 -3.13 -50.55 16.88
CA LYS A 104 -2.94 -51.97 16.57
C LYS A 104 -4.10 -52.54 15.76
N VAL A 105 -5.34 -52.12 16.03
CA VAL A 105 -6.51 -52.57 15.26
C VAL A 105 -6.47 -52.05 13.83
N ILE A 106 -6.13 -50.77 13.63
CA ILE A 106 -5.91 -50.18 12.30
C ILE A 106 -4.74 -50.87 11.58
N GLY A 107 -3.65 -51.17 12.29
CA GLY A 107 -2.48 -51.85 11.74
C GLY A 107 -2.73 -53.32 11.34
N CYS A 108 -3.64 -54.02 12.01
CA CYS A 108 -3.97 -55.42 11.69
C CYS A 108 -5.14 -55.58 10.72
N LEU A 109 -6.03 -54.58 10.61
CA LEU A 109 -7.21 -54.58 9.73
C LEU A 109 -6.96 -55.07 8.29
N PRO A 110 -5.89 -54.64 7.58
CA PRO A 110 -5.60 -55.16 6.23
C PRO A 110 -5.30 -56.67 6.20
N ARG A 111 -4.65 -57.20 7.24
CA ARG A 111 -4.34 -58.64 7.36
C ARG A 111 -5.58 -59.45 7.72
N VAL A 112 -6.46 -58.88 8.54
CA VAL A 112 -7.75 -59.48 8.90
C VAL A 112 -8.68 -59.52 7.68
N ASP A 113 -8.79 -58.43 6.92
CA ASP A 113 -9.55 -58.36 5.66
C ASP A 113 -9.06 -59.39 4.64
N GLU A 114 -7.75 -59.48 4.44
CA GLU A 114 -7.16 -60.46 3.52
C GLU A 114 -7.37 -61.91 4.01
N ALA A 115 -7.33 -62.17 5.32
CA ALA A 115 -7.65 -63.47 5.90
C ALA A 115 -9.14 -63.83 5.75
N CYS A 116 -10.04 -62.88 5.98
CA CYS A 116 -11.49 -63.02 5.77
C CYS A 116 -11.80 -63.35 4.31
N LYS A 117 -11.20 -62.61 3.37
CA LYS A 117 -11.30 -62.87 1.92
C LYS A 117 -10.79 -64.27 1.53
N ARG A 118 -9.64 -64.71 2.08
CA ARG A 118 -9.16 -66.10 1.89
C ARG A 118 -10.11 -67.16 2.46
N GLY A 119 -10.83 -66.83 3.53
CA GLY A 119 -11.83 -67.72 4.14
C GLY A 119 -13.21 -67.71 3.45
N GLY A 120 -13.44 -66.79 2.50
CA GLY A 120 -14.76 -66.60 1.87
C GLY A 120 -15.81 -65.94 2.78
N ILE A 121 -15.37 -65.25 3.84
CA ILE A 121 -16.22 -64.61 4.85
C ILE A 121 -16.00 -63.10 4.76
N GLY A 122 -17.06 -62.28 4.81
CA GLY A 122 -16.92 -60.82 4.95
C GLY A 122 -16.47 -60.44 6.37
N ILE A 123 -15.80 -59.30 6.55
CA ILE A 123 -15.39 -58.81 7.89
C ILE A 123 -16.62 -58.71 8.82
N GLU A 124 -17.77 -58.33 8.29
CA GLU A 124 -19.05 -58.26 8.96
C GLU A 124 -19.59 -59.63 9.44
N GLY A 125 -19.15 -60.74 8.83
CA GLY A 125 -19.49 -62.11 9.23
C GLY A 125 -18.51 -62.73 10.21
N LEU A 126 -17.31 -62.14 10.38
CA LEU A 126 -16.24 -62.68 11.20
C LEU A 126 -16.65 -62.94 12.68
N PRO A 127 -17.41 -62.07 13.38
CA PRO A 127 -17.81 -62.35 14.75
C PRO A 127 -18.70 -63.61 14.87
N VAL A 128 -19.62 -63.81 13.91
CA VAL A 128 -20.54 -64.96 13.90
C VAL A 128 -19.81 -66.25 13.57
N ASP A 129 -18.82 -66.22 12.66
CA ASP A 129 -17.97 -67.38 12.37
C ASP A 129 -17.07 -67.74 13.57
N ILE A 130 -16.53 -66.74 14.29
CA ILE A 130 -15.77 -66.96 15.53
C ILE A 130 -16.65 -67.60 16.61
N GLU A 131 -17.86 -67.08 16.85
CA GLU A 131 -18.81 -67.65 17.82
C GLU A 131 -19.19 -69.09 17.45
N SER A 132 -19.46 -69.36 16.17
CA SER A 132 -19.77 -70.70 15.65
C SER A 132 -18.61 -71.68 15.86
N ARG A 133 -17.37 -71.27 15.56
CA ARG A 133 -16.16 -72.08 15.79
C ARG A 133 -15.89 -72.31 17.27
N LEU A 134 -16.11 -71.32 18.13
CA LEU A 134 -15.98 -71.46 19.59
C LEU A 134 -17.02 -72.42 20.17
N ALA A 135 -18.26 -72.38 19.68
CA ALA A 135 -19.29 -73.33 20.06
C ALA A 135 -18.90 -74.77 19.65
N LYS A 136 -18.42 -74.96 18.42
CA LYS A 136 -17.95 -76.26 17.92
C LYS A 136 -16.70 -76.77 18.63
N ALA A 137 -15.77 -75.88 19.03
CA ALA A 137 -14.61 -76.26 19.84
C ALA A 137 -15.06 -76.82 21.20
N ARG A 138 -15.97 -76.13 21.90
CA ARG A 138 -16.54 -76.60 23.18
C ARG A 138 -17.29 -77.93 23.06
N GLU A 139 -17.99 -78.16 21.94
CA GLU A 139 -18.63 -79.47 21.65
C GLU A 139 -17.58 -80.58 21.53
N LEU A 140 -16.49 -80.33 20.82
CA LEU A 140 -15.40 -81.29 20.64
C LEU A 140 -14.67 -81.57 21.96
N ASP A 141 -14.37 -80.54 22.76
CA ASP A 141 -13.75 -80.69 24.09
C ASP A 141 -14.62 -81.57 25.01
N ALA A 142 -15.93 -81.34 25.04
CA ALA A 142 -16.87 -82.17 25.81
C ALA A 142 -16.89 -83.64 25.34
N ARG A 143 -16.79 -83.89 24.02
CA ARG A 143 -16.71 -85.24 23.47
C ARG A 143 -15.39 -85.94 23.77
N ILE A 144 -14.28 -85.20 23.85
CA ILE A 144 -12.97 -85.73 24.25
C ILE A 144 -13.04 -86.16 25.73
N GLN A 145 -13.52 -85.28 26.62
CA GLN A 145 -13.66 -85.59 28.05
C GLN A 145 -14.56 -86.82 28.30
N GLU A 146 -15.67 -86.97 27.58
CA GLU A 146 -16.52 -88.15 27.71
C GLU A 146 -15.83 -89.43 27.20
N SER A 147 -15.05 -89.35 26.11
CA SER A 147 -14.26 -90.49 25.62
C SER A 147 -13.16 -90.89 26.61
N GLU A 148 -12.52 -89.92 27.26
CA GLU A 148 -11.52 -90.16 28.31
C GLU A 148 -12.16 -90.78 29.56
N ARG A 149 -13.35 -90.33 29.96
CA ARG A 149 -14.13 -90.90 31.07
C ARG A 149 -14.48 -92.38 30.80
N ILE A 150 -14.98 -92.69 29.60
CA ILE A 150 -15.31 -94.06 29.20
C ILE A 150 -14.06 -94.95 29.19
N ALA A 151 -12.92 -94.45 28.69
CA ALA A 151 -11.66 -95.19 28.70
C ALA A 151 -11.17 -95.49 30.13
N ALA A 152 -11.25 -94.52 31.04
CA ALA A 152 -10.88 -94.70 32.44
C ALA A 152 -11.82 -95.69 33.17
N GLU A 153 -13.11 -95.69 32.87
CA GLU A 153 -14.07 -96.66 33.42
C GLU A 153 -13.83 -98.07 32.89
N ALA A 154 -13.52 -98.22 31.60
CA ALA A 154 -13.13 -99.50 31.00
C ALA A 154 -11.84 -100.06 31.62
N GLU A 155 -10.83 -99.21 31.84
CA GLU A 155 -9.56 -99.61 32.46
C GLU A 155 -9.75 -100.03 33.92
N LYS A 156 -10.54 -99.28 34.69
CA LYS A 156 -10.92 -99.68 36.06
C LYS A 156 -11.66 -101.01 36.10
N HIS A 157 -12.55 -101.28 35.14
CA HIS A 157 -13.21 -102.58 35.03
C HIS A 157 -12.24 -103.72 34.67
N ARG A 158 -11.22 -103.44 33.85
CA ARG A 158 -10.12 -104.36 33.52
C ARG A 158 -9.32 -104.70 34.78
N GLU A 159 -8.85 -103.70 35.53
CA GLU A 159 -8.14 -103.87 36.80
C GLU A 159 -8.97 -104.64 37.84
N GLU A 160 -10.27 -104.32 37.98
CA GLU A 160 -11.15 -105.03 38.90
C GLU A 160 -11.36 -106.50 38.52
N ALA A 161 -11.44 -106.83 37.22
CA ALA A 161 -11.56 -108.20 36.74
C ALA A 161 -10.27 -109.00 37.02
N LEU A 162 -9.11 -108.42 36.75
CA LEU A 162 -7.79 -108.99 37.04
C LEU A 162 -7.62 -109.27 38.54
N ARG A 163 -7.95 -108.28 39.38
CA ARG A 163 -7.90 -108.42 40.84
C ARG A 163 -8.83 -109.51 41.36
N ARG A 164 -10.02 -109.69 40.78
CA ARG A 164 -10.94 -110.79 41.12
C ARG A 164 -10.41 -112.16 40.67
N ALA A 165 -9.68 -112.22 39.56
CA ALA A 165 -9.01 -113.44 39.09
C ALA A 165 -7.72 -113.78 39.86
N GLY A 166 -7.26 -112.90 40.76
CA GLY A 166 -5.98 -113.06 41.46
C GLY A 166 -4.76 -112.91 40.54
N GLN A 167 -4.94 -112.31 39.36
CA GLN A 167 -3.91 -112.13 38.35
C GLN A 167 -3.47 -110.67 38.28
N THR A 168 -2.19 -110.44 38.09
CA THR A 168 -1.61 -109.14 37.71
C THR A 168 -1.35 -109.09 36.22
N ASP A 169 -1.25 -107.88 35.64
CA ASP A 169 -0.81 -107.71 34.24
C ASP A 169 0.53 -108.39 33.96
N GLU A 170 1.47 -108.32 34.92
CA GLU A 170 2.75 -109.02 34.85
C GLU A 170 2.59 -110.55 34.82
N SER A 171 1.62 -111.11 35.55
CA SER A 171 1.33 -112.54 35.52
C SER A 171 0.69 -112.99 34.20
N LEU A 172 -0.18 -112.18 33.60
CA LEU A 172 -0.76 -112.46 32.29
C LEU A 172 0.27 -112.36 31.18
N ALA A 173 1.14 -111.34 31.22
CA ALA A 173 2.26 -111.19 30.30
C ALA A 173 3.20 -112.40 30.38
N LYS A 174 3.60 -112.83 31.59
CA LYS A 174 4.44 -114.03 31.78
C LYS A 174 3.74 -115.32 31.31
N CYS A 175 2.43 -115.45 31.51
CA CYS A 175 1.66 -116.59 31.00
C CYS A 175 1.62 -116.60 29.46
N GLN A 176 1.46 -115.44 28.80
CA GLN A 176 1.53 -115.33 27.34
C GLN A 176 2.94 -115.61 26.82
N GLU A 177 3.97 -115.00 27.41
CA GLU A 177 5.38 -115.22 27.07
C GLU A 177 5.77 -116.70 27.21
N THR A 178 5.38 -117.35 28.32
CA THR A 178 5.64 -118.79 28.54
C THR A 178 4.90 -119.65 27.52
N ARG A 179 3.62 -119.35 27.23
CA ARG A 179 2.83 -120.09 26.24
C ARG A 179 3.44 -119.96 24.84
N ASP A 180 3.83 -118.75 24.45
CA ASP A 180 4.35 -118.45 23.12
C ASP A 180 5.79 -119.00 22.95
N PHE A 181 6.60 -118.95 24.01
CA PHE A 181 7.90 -119.62 24.08
C PHE A 181 7.77 -121.14 23.92
N LEU A 182 6.90 -121.80 24.69
CA LEU A 182 6.66 -123.24 24.59
C LEU A 182 6.12 -123.61 23.18
N ALA A 183 5.16 -122.83 22.65
CA ALA A 183 4.62 -123.04 21.32
C ALA A 183 5.68 -122.92 20.21
N SER A 184 6.61 -121.97 20.32
CA SER A 184 7.72 -121.82 19.36
C SER A 184 8.69 -123.01 19.34
N HIS A 185 8.73 -123.81 20.42
CA HIS A 185 9.50 -125.05 20.54
C HIS A 185 8.64 -126.32 20.30
N GLY A 186 7.42 -126.18 19.75
CA GLY A 186 6.51 -127.30 19.44
C GLY A 186 5.79 -127.90 20.65
N LEU A 187 5.98 -127.33 21.84
CA LEU A 187 5.32 -127.71 23.09
C LEU A 187 4.07 -126.86 23.27
N VAL A 188 2.93 -127.35 22.80
CA VAL A 188 1.64 -126.66 23.04
C VAL A 188 1.32 -126.73 24.53
N ALA A 189 1.08 -125.58 25.18
CA ALA A 189 0.82 -125.49 26.62
C ALA A 189 -0.37 -126.35 27.08
N ASP A 190 -1.35 -126.58 26.20
CA ASP A 190 -2.52 -127.43 26.41
C ASP A 190 -2.22 -128.95 26.32
N SER A 191 -0.95 -129.36 26.26
CA SER A 191 -0.52 -130.77 26.13
C SER A 191 0.60 -131.12 27.13
N PRO A 192 0.31 -131.20 28.45
CA PRO A 192 1.31 -131.44 29.49
C PRO A 192 2.11 -132.74 29.30
N GLU A 193 1.52 -133.78 28.69
CA GLU A 193 2.22 -135.03 28.38
C GLU A 193 3.41 -134.84 27.42
N ARG A 194 3.38 -133.84 26.52
CA ARG A 194 4.53 -133.56 25.63
C ARG A 194 5.70 -132.95 26.39
N LEU A 195 5.44 -132.05 27.33
CA LEU A 195 6.45 -131.46 28.19
C LEU A 195 7.08 -132.53 29.10
N LYS A 196 6.24 -133.38 29.70
CA LYS A 196 6.67 -134.53 30.52
C LYS A 196 7.56 -135.50 29.75
N ASN A 197 7.18 -135.87 28.53
CA ASN A 197 8.01 -136.76 27.68
C ASN A 197 9.32 -136.09 27.24
N ALA A 198 9.33 -134.77 26.99
CA ALA A 198 10.56 -134.04 26.69
C ALA A 198 11.55 -134.04 27.87
N LEU A 199 11.05 -133.93 29.11
CA LEU A 199 11.86 -134.02 30.33
C LEU A 199 12.42 -135.44 30.55
N LEU A 200 11.59 -136.48 30.40
CA LEU A 200 12.03 -137.88 30.50
C LEU A 200 13.09 -138.25 29.45
N ASN A 201 12.93 -137.79 28.20
CA ASN A 201 13.93 -138.01 27.15
C ASN A 201 15.27 -137.31 27.44
N ALA A 202 15.27 -136.18 28.15
CA ALA A 202 16.50 -135.49 28.57
C ALA A 202 17.23 -136.27 29.67
N GLU A 203 16.47 -136.82 30.62
CA GLU A 203 16.97 -137.70 31.69
C GLU A 203 17.56 -139.01 31.13
N GLU A 204 16.86 -139.68 30.20
CA GLU A 204 17.36 -140.88 29.49
C GLU A 204 18.64 -140.62 28.68
N ALA A 205 18.84 -139.39 28.20
CA ALA A 205 20.04 -138.98 27.46
C ALA A 205 21.23 -138.58 28.38
N ASN A 206 21.13 -138.81 29.70
CA ASN A 206 22.12 -138.42 30.72
C ASN A 206 22.43 -136.90 30.75
N TYR A 207 21.47 -136.04 30.39
CA TYR A 207 21.60 -134.62 30.72
C TYR A 207 21.34 -134.43 32.22
N ASP A 208 22.32 -133.87 32.92
CA ASP A 208 22.14 -133.44 34.31
C ASP A 208 21.18 -132.25 34.35
N MET A 209 19.91 -132.56 34.63
CA MET A 209 18.83 -131.58 34.69
C MET A 209 19.02 -130.60 35.85
N GLU A 210 19.68 -131.00 36.95
CA GLU A 210 20.02 -130.08 38.05
C GLU A 210 21.10 -129.08 37.59
N ALA A 211 22.14 -129.54 36.88
CA ALA A 211 23.16 -128.66 36.31
C ALA A 211 22.58 -127.70 35.24
N ILE A 212 21.64 -128.16 34.41
CA ILE A 212 20.95 -127.30 33.43
C ILE A 212 20.09 -126.26 34.15
N VAL A 213 19.29 -126.66 35.15
CA VAL A 213 18.46 -125.73 35.93
C VAL A 213 19.32 -124.73 36.70
N ALA A 214 20.45 -125.15 37.27
CA ALA A 214 21.42 -124.28 37.93
C ALA A 214 22.05 -123.28 36.95
N GLY A 215 22.47 -123.73 35.76
CA GLY A 215 23.04 -122.87 34.72
C GLY A 215 22.03 -121.87 34.15
N ILE A 216 20.77 -122.25 33.98
CA ILE A 216 19.68 -121.33 33.61
C ILE A 216 19.44 -120.32 34.74
N SER A 217 19.37 -120.76 35.99
CA SER A 217 19.18 -119.88 37.15
C SER A 217 20.31 -118.87 37.33
N GLU A 218 21.56 -119.28 37.09
CA GLU A 218 22.72 -118.40 37.05
C GLU A 218 22.63 -117.41 35.88
N ASN A 219 22.26 -117.88 34.68
CA ASN A 219 22.08 -116.99 33.52
C ASN A 219 20.98 -115.95 33.75
N GLU A 220 19.85 -116.32 34.36
CA GLU A 220 18.77 -115.39 34.74
C GLU A 220 19.19 -114.43 35.85
N SER A 221 20.00 -114.87 36.81
CA SER A 221 20.60 -114.01 37.83
C SER A 221 21.52 -112.96 37.17
N LEU A 222 22.40 -113.38 36.28
CA LEU A 222 23.30 -112.50 35.51
C LEU A 222 22.54 -111.56 34.57
N ARG A 223 21.46 -112.03 33.91
CA ARG A 223 20.58 -111.19 33.09
C ARG A 223 19.88 -110.12 33.92
N ARG A 224 19.35 -110.46 35.11
CA ARG A 224 18.78 -109.48 36.04
C ARG A 224 19.80 -108.48 36.55
N GLY A 225 21.02 -108.94 36.88
CA GLY A 225 22.14 -108.08 37.24
C GLY A 225 22.51 -107.10 36.12
N ASN A 226 22.67 -107.58 34.89
CA ASN A 226 22.95 -106.75 33.72
C ASN A 226 21.83 -105.76 33.41
N ALA A 227 20.55 -106.16 33.54
CA ALA A 227 19.42 -105.25 33.39
C ALA A 227 19.43 -104.13 34.46
N SER A 228 19.72 -104.47 35.72
CA SER A 228 19.86 -103.49 36.81
C SER A 228 21.02 -102.53 36.56
N LEU A 229 22.18 -103.02 36.12
CA LEU A 229 23.33 -102.18 35.78
C LEU A 229 23.05 -101.29 34.56
N ALA A 230 22.27 -101.77 33.59
CA ALA A 230 21.86 -100.98 32.44
C ALA A 230 20.92 -99.82 32.84
N THR A 231 19.97 -100.06 33.75
CA THR A 231 19.09 -98.99 34.25
C THR A 231 19.84 -97.99 35.13
N GLU A 232 20.78 -98.44 35.97
CA GLU A 232 21.63 -97.56 36.75
C GLU A 232 22.53 -96.68 35.87
N ASN A 233 23.18 -97.25 34.85
CA ASN A 233 23.98 -96.50 33.88
C ASN A 233 23.13 -95.47 33.10
N ALA A 234 21.90 -95.82 32.72
CA ALA A 234 20.99 -94.89 32.06
C ALA A 234 20.61 -93.70 32.96
N GLU A 235 20.36 -93.94 34.26
CA GLU A 235 20.10 -92.87 35.24
C GLU A 235 21.34 -92.02 35.50
N ILE A 236 22.54 -92.61 35.54
CA ILE A 236 23.82 -91.88 35.67
C ILE A 236 24.04 -90.94 34.48
N GLU A 237 23.89 -91.43 33.24
CA GLU A 237 24.03 -90.59 32.05
C GLU A 237 22.93 -89.52 31.97
N ARG A 238 21.70 -89.81 32.40
CA ARG A 238 20.62 -88.80 32.53
C ARG A 238 21.00 -87.69 33.52
N ARG A 239 21.51 -88.05 34.71
CA ARG A 239 21.98 -87.08 35.72
C ARG A 239 23.15 -86.25 35.21
N LYS A 240 24.10 -86.88 34.51
CA LYS A 240 25.25 -86.23 33.89
C LYS A 240 24.82 -85.22 32.81
N ALA A 241 23.82 -85.56 32.00
CA ALA A 241 23.24 -84.64 31.01
C ALA A 241 22.54 -83.44 31.66
N GLU A 242 21.72 -83.65 32.71
CA GLU A 242 21.07 -82.56 33.43
C GLU A 242 22.09 -81.67 34.18
N ASN A 243 23.10 -82.28 34.81
CA ASN A 243 24.20 -81.54 35.44
C ASN A 243 24.99 -80.71 34.40
N ALA A 244 25.24 -81.24 33.20
CA ALA A 244 25.89 -80.49 32.13
C ALA A 244 25.06 -79.28 31.69
N LYS A 245 23.73 -79.41 31.64
CA LYS A 245 22.78 -78.33 31.36
C LYS A 245 22.78 -77.26 32.45
N VAL A 246 22.74 -77.64 33.74
CA VAL A 246 22.85 -76.72 34.87
C VAL A 246 24.19 -75.97 34.86
N VAL A 247 25.31 -76.68 34.62
CA VAL A 247 26.64 -76.06 34.48
C VAL A 247 26.69 -75.09 33.29
N GLY A 248 26.02 -75.41 32.17
CA GLY A 248 25.88 -74.51 31.02
C GLY A 248 25.10 -73.23 31.33
N GLN A 249 24.00 -73.35 32.08
CA GLN A 249 23.21 -72.22 32.56
C GLN A 249 24.04 -71.32 33.50
N GLN A 250 24.66 -71.91 34.53
CA GLN A 250 25.52 -71.19 35.49
C GLN A 250 26.69 -70.48 34.80
N LYS A 251 27.35 -71.11 33.82
CA LYS A 251 28.40 -70.45 33.02
C LYS A 251 27.87 -69.25 32.24
N SER A 252 26.66 -69.34 31.69
CA SER A 252 26.02 -68.24 30.96
C SER A 252 25.64 -67.09 31.89
N GLU A 253 25.13 -67.39 33.09
CA GLU A 253 24.84 -66.40 34.13
C GLU A 253 26.11 -65.72 34.66
N MET A 254 27.18 -66.49 34.91
CA MET A 254 28.48 -65.94 35.32
C MET A 254 29.06 -65.01 34.25
N ALA A 255 28.97 -65.37 32.96
CA ALA A 255 29.41 -64.51 31.86
C ALA A 255 28.61 -63.20 31.82
N ARG A 256 27.28 -63.27 31.95
CA ARG A 256 26.40 -62.09 32.01
C ARG A 256 26.72 -61.20 33.22
N ASN A 257 26.94 -61.79 34.39
CA ASN A 257 27.27 -61.06 35.61
C ASN A 257 28.66 -60.42 35.53
N ALA A 258 29.64 -61.08 34.91
CA ALA A 258 30.95 -60.50 34.63
C ALA A 258 30.88 -59.31 33.66
N GLU A 259 30.03 -59.38 32.63
CA GLU A 259 29.77 -58.24 31.73
C GLU A 259 29.14 -57.05 32.47
N VAL A 260 28.14 -57.31 33.33
CA VAL A 260 27.49 -56.28 34.16
C VAL A 260 28.48 -55.65 35.15
N LEU A 261 29.32 -56.45 35.83
CA LEU A 261 30.36 -55.95 36.71
C LEU A 261 31.41 -55.13 35.96
N GLY A 262 31.82 -55.55 34.76
CA GLY A 262 32.71 -54.78 33.89
C GLY A 262 32.15 -53.39 33.55
N LYS A 263 30.84 -53.33 33.22
CA LYS A 263 30.12 -52.06 32.97
C LYS A 263 29.98 -51.21 34.23
N LEU A 264 29.71 -51.81 35.39
CA LEU A 264 29.65 -51.10 36.67
C LEU A 264 31.01 -50.47 37.04
N HIS A 265 32.12 -51.20 36.90
CA HIS A 265 33.47 -50.65 37.09
C HIS A 265 33.86 -49.63 36.01
N GLU A 266 33.26 -49.64 34.82
CA GLU A 266 33.43 -48.57 33.84
C GLU A 266 32.69 -47.29 34.26
N LEU A 267 31.45 -47.41 34.76
CA LEU A 267 30.68 -46.28 35.31
C LEU A 267 31.36 -45.69 36.55
N GLU A 268 31.82 -46.53 37.47
CA GLU A 268 32.57 -46.14 38.67
C GLU A 268 33.86 -45.38 38.31
N ARG A 269 34.66 -45.88 37.35
CA ARG A 269 35.85 -45.16 36.82
C ARG A 269 35.51 -43.84 36.12
N LYS A 270 34.26 -43.63 35.69
CA LYS A 270 33.75 -42.36 35.14
C LYS A 270 33.11 -41.46 36.21
N GLY A 271 33.21 -41.81 37.50
CA GLY A 271 32.63 -41.05 38.61
C GLY A 271 31.12 -41.24 38.79
N LEU A 272 30.56 -42.32 38.26
CA LEU A 272 29.16 -42.74 38.42
C LEU A 272 29.11 -44.08 39.16
N GLY A 273 29.55 -44.08 40.41
CA GLY A 273 29.45 -45.24 41.29
C GLY A 273 28.01 -45.49 41.77
N LEU A 274 27.85 -46.56 42.56
CA LEU A 274 26.55 -46.89 43.16
C LEU A 274 25.99 -45.76 44.05
N PRO A 275 26.79 -45.01 44.85
CA PRO A 275 26.28 -43.87 45.62
C PRO A 275 25.72 -42.76 44.72
N GLU A 276 26.44 -42.39 43.65
CA GLU A 276 26.03 -41.32 42.74
C GLU A 276 24.78 -41.69 41.95
N LEU A 277 24.71 -42.94 41.45
CA LEU A 277 23.51 -43.48 40.79
C LEU A 277 22.30 -43.50 41.74
N THR A 278 22.52 -43.82 43.03
CA THR A 278 21.47 -43.76 44.06
C THR A 278 20.97 -42.32 44.25
N VAL A 279 21.88 -41.35 44.41
CA VAL A 279 21.52 -39.92 44.56
C VAL A 279 20.74 -39.41 43.35
N ILE A 280 21.13 -39.79 42.12
CA ILE A 280 20.41 -39.43 40.90
C ILE A 280 18.99 -40.03 40.92
N ALA A 281 18.85 -41.32 41.21
CA ALA A 281 17.55 -42.00 41.25
C ALA A 281 16.60 -41.42 42.31
N THR A 282 17.11 -41.13 43.52
CA THR A 282 16.34 -40.46 44.58
C THR A 282 15.94 -39.05 44.17
N THR A 283 16.87 -38.24 43.64
CA THR A 283 16.59 -36.85 43.24
C THR A 283 15.54 -36.77 42.14
N VAL A 284 15.64 -37.63 41.12
CA VAL A 284 14.64 -37.72 40.04
C VAL A 284 13.28 -38.16 40.59
N SER A 285 13.26 -39.13 41.50
CA SER A 285 12.01 -39.59 42.16
C SER A 285 11.36 -38.49 43.00
N ASP A 286 12.13 -37.76 43.80
CA ASP A 286 11.62 -36.67 44.66
C ASP A 286 11.07 -35.51 43.83
N VAL A 287 11.74 -35.15 42.73
CA VAL A 287 11.24 -34.13 41.79
C VAL A 287 9.98 -34.62 41.09
N ALA A 288 9.89 -35.89 40.71
CA ALA A 288 8.70 -36.47 40.09
C ALA A 288 7.48 -36.44 41.03
N VAL A 289 7.66 -36.90 42.27
CA VAL A 289 6.60 -36.89 43.31
C VAL A 289 6.09 -35.47 43.57
N LYS A 290 6.99 -34.48 43.65
CA LYS A 290 6.62 -33.05 43.77
C LYS A 290 5.81 -32.51 42.58
N ASN A 291 5.90 -33.15 41.41
CA ASN A 291 5.18 -32.79 40.19
C ASN A 291 4.03 -33.77 39.86
N GLY A 292 3.62 -34.64 40.80
CA GLY A 292 2.48 -35.55 40.63
C GLY A 292 2.77 -36.78 39.74
N MET A 293 4.04 -37.15 39.58
CA MET A 293 4.46 -38.33 38.81
C MET A 293 5.07 -39.40 39.72
N ASP A 294 4.83 -40.68 39.41
CA ASP A 294 5.47 -41.80 40.10
C ASP A 294 7.00 -41.80 39.91
N GLY A 295 7.74 -42.00 41.00
CA GLY A 295 9.20 -41.94 41.00
C GLY A 295 9.87 -43.03 40.16
N SER A 296 9.35 -44.26 40.20
CA SER A 296 9.89 -45.38 39.41
C SER A 296 9.73 -45.14 37.90
N THR A 297 8.55 -44.64 37.50
CA THR A 297 8.22 -44.22 36.15
C THR A 297 9.10 -43.05 35.71
N ALA A 298 9.33 -42.06 36.57
CA ALA A 298 10.16 -40.91 36.27
C ALA A 298 11.66 -41.25 36.13
N VAL A 299 12.20 -42.17 36.93
CA VAL A 299 13.58 -42.64 36.77
C VAL A 299 13.75 -43.38 35.44
N LYS A 300 12.80 -44.23 35.05
CA LYS A 300 12.81 -44.86 33.71
C LYS A 300 12.75 -43.80 32.61
N LYS A 301 11.78 -42.88 32.70
CA LYS A 301 11.62 -41.80 31.72
C LYS A 301 12.89 -40.96 31.60
N PHE A 302 13.52 -40.57 32.72
CA PHE A 302 14.78 -39.82 32.71
C PHE A 302 15.91 -40.58 32.00
N ILE A 303 16.02 -41.89 32.23
CA ILE A 303 17.02 -42.74 31.54
C ILE A 303 16.69 -42.90 30.05
N ASP A 304 15.42 -42.95 29.66
CA ASP A 304 15.01 -43.05 28.26
C ASP A 304 15.11 -41.70 27.53
N ASP A 305 14.79 -40.60 28.20
CA ASP A 305 15.04 -39.21 27.75
C ASP A 305 16.55 -38.96 27.56
N LEU A 306 17.43 -39.64 28.32
CA LEU A 306 18.90 -39.61 28.13
C LEU A 306 19.40 -40.51 26.98
N LYS A 307 18.60 -41.49 26.54
CA LYS A 307 18.92 -42.38 25.39
C LYS A 307 18.37 -41.84 24.08
N SER A 308 17.22 -41.16 24.11
CA SER A 308 16.72 -40.47 22.93
C SER A 308 17.73 -39.40 22.54
N THR A 309 17.95 -39.26 21.24
CA THR A 309 18.93 -38.31 20.67
C THR A 309 18.58 -36.84 20.93
N ASP A 310 17.43 -36.57 21.56
CA ASP A 310 16.99 -35.23 21.96
C ASP A 310 17.79 -34.66 23.14
N TYR A 311 18.48 -35.50 23.93
CA TYR A 311 19.42 -35.05 24.97
C TYR A 311 20.81 -34.68 24.43
N ASP A 312 20.92 -34.29 23.17
CA ASP A 312 22.19 -33.86 22.58
C ASP A 312 22.71 -32.61 23.31
N ARG A 313 23.80 -32.79 24.06
CA ARG A 313 24.13 -32.13 25.34
C ARG A 313 24.39 -30.61 25.29
N LYS A 314 24.23 -29.97 24.14
CA LYS A 314 24.30 -28.52 23.98
C LYS A 314 23.17 -27.94 23.13
N ALA A 315 22.62 -28.68 22.17
CA ALA A 315 21.68 -28.13 21.19
C ALA A 315 20.36 -27.67 21.83
N GLY A 316 19.66 -28.53 22.58
CA GLY A 316 18.35 -28.18 23.14
C GLY A 316 18.36 -26.96 24.07
N PHE A 317 19.35 -26.87 24.97
CA PHE A 317 19.47 -25.73 25.88
C PHE A 317 20.08 -24.49 25.22
N ALA A 318 21.05 -24.62 24.31
CA ALA A 318 21.60 -23.46 23.59
C ALA A 318 20.56 -22.87 22.61
N VAL A 319 19.78 -23.69 21.91
CA VAL A 319 18.68 -23.23 21.05
C VAL A 319 17.58 -22.58 21.89
N LYS A 320 17.26 -23.12 23.08
CA LYS A 320 16.29 -22.48 23.99
C LYS A 320 16.82 -21.17 24.56
N ALA A 321 18.12 -21.08 24.89
CA ALA A 321 18.77 -19.85 25.34
C ALA A 321 18.84 -18.79 24.24
N ASP A 322 19.31 -19.15 23.04
CA ASP A 322 19.35 -18.28 21.85
C ASP A 322 17.95 -17.79 21.46
N ARG A 323 16.94 -18.66 21.50
CA ARG A 323 15.53 -18.27 21.28
C ARG A 323 15.01 -17.30 22.35
N LEU A 324 15.35 -17.53 23.62
CA LEU A 324 14.94 -16.62 24.71
C LEU A 324 15.68 -15.30 24.63
N GLN A 325 16.96 -15.32 24.26
CA GLN A 325 17.77 -14.11 24.06
C GLN A 325 17.22 -13.28 22.89
N LYS A 326 16.93 -13.91 21.74
CA LYS A 326 16.26 -13.24 20.61
C LYS A 326 14.90 -12.65 21.00
N LEU A 327 14.10 -13.37 21.79
CA LEU A 327 12.83 -12.84 22.31
C LEU A 327 13.04 -11.66 23.28
N CYS A 328 14.13 -11.62 24.05
CA CYS A 328 14.50 -10.46 24.86
C CYS A 328 14.93 -9.28 23.97
N GLU A 329 15.81 -9.50 23.00
CA GLU A 329 16.29 -8.48 22.05
C GLU A 329 15.13 -7.88 21.23
N GLU A 330 14.21 -8.72 20.73
CA GLU A 330 12.96 -8.29 20.05
C GLU A 330 12.06 -7.45 20.97
N ARG A 331 11.96 -7.82 22.25
CA ARG A 331 11.12 -7.10 23.23
C ARG A 331 11.74 -5.77 23.66
N GLU A 332 13.06 -5.71 23.80
CA GLU A 332 13.79 -4.46 24.07
C GLU A 332 13.68 -3.51 22.88
N ALA A 333 13.88 -4.00 21.64
CA ALA A 333 13.68 -3.22 20.43
C ALA A 333 12.23 -2.69 20.30
N MET A 334 11.22 -3.52 20.57
CA MET A 334 9.81 -3.09 20.57
C MET A 334 9.52 -2.05 21.67
N HIS A 335 10.12 -2.22 22.85
CA HIS A 335 9.96 -1.28 23.97
C HIS A 335 10.62 0.08 23.70
N ASP A 336 11.81 0.08 23.07
CA ASP A 336 12.49 1.32 22.70
C ASP A 336 11.83 1.99 21.48
N GLN A 337 11.27 1.23 20.53
CA GLN A 337 10.36 1.77 19.51
C GLN A 337 9.16 2.47 20.17
N LEU A 338 8.47 1.79 21.09
CA LEU A 338 7.33 2.37 21.81
C LEU A 338 7.72 3.60 22.66
N LYS A 339 8.94 3.65 23.20
CA LYS A 339 9.46 4.87 23.84
C LYS A 339 9.69 5.99 22.84
N MET A 340 10.22 5.70 21.65
CA MET A 340 10.45 6.72 20.61
C MET A 340 9.13 7.26 20.06
N GLU A 341 8.15 6.39 19.80
CA GLU A 341 6.77 6.76 19.44
C GLU A 341 6.14 7.62 20.55
N TYR A 342 6.21 7.17 21.81
CA TYR A 342 5.73 7.95 22.95
C TYR A 342 6.47 9.30 23.13
N ALA A 343 7.75 9.38 22.78
CA ALA A 343 8.54 10.61 22.86
C ALA A 343 8.15 11.60 21.75
N ALA A 344 7.93 11.11 20.53
CA ALA A 344 7.43 11.91 19.41
C ALA A 344 6.02 12.45 19.69
N ASP A 345 5.11 11.58 20.15
CA ASP A 345 3.73 11.93 20.46
C ASP A 345 3.54 12.56 21.84
N LYS A 346 4.61 12.75 22.62
CA LYS A 346 4.56 13.17 24.03
C LYS A 346 3.73 14.43 24.23
N GLN A 347 3.91 15.43 23.36
CA GLN A 347 3.14 16.68 23.42
C GLN A 347 1.67 16.47 23.06
N ALA A 348 1.36 15.67 22.03
CA ALA A 348 -0.02 15.35 21.65
C ALA A 348 -0.74 14.57 22.77
N ILE A 349 -0.08 13.60 23.39
CA ILE A 349 -0.60 12.83 24.53
C ILE A 349 -0.82 13.73 25.76
N GLN A 350 0.10 14.67 26.03
CA GLN A 350 -0.07 15.65 27.11
C GLN A 350 -1.26 16.59 26.84
N SER A 351 -1.40 17.13 25.63
CA SER A 351 -2.54 17.95 25.22
C SER A 351 -3.86 17.20 25.32
N LEU A 352 -3.91 15.93 24.89
CA LEU A 352 -5.09 15.08 25.07
C LEU A 352 -5.41 14.85 26.55
N ARG A 353 -4.42 14.61 27.42
CA ARG A 353 -4.65 14.53 28.88
C ARG A 353 -5.23 15.82 29.46
N VAL A 354 -4.77 17.00 29.02
CA VAL A 354 -5.34 18.29 29.45
C VAL A 354 -6.78 18.43 28.98
N LEU A 355 -7.09 18.05 27.74
CA LEU A 355 -8.46 18.06 27.21
C LEU A 355 -9.38 17.10 27.99
N TYR A 356 -8.95 15.86 28.25
CA TYR A 356 -9.69 14.91 29.08
C TYR A 356 -9.88 15.41 30.52
N SER A 357 -8.89 16.07 31.12
CA SER A 357 -9.02 16.66 32.46
C SER A 357 -10.02 17.81 32.54
N ARG A 358 -10.30 18.46 31.39
CA ARG A 358 -11.34 19.49 31.22
C ARG A 358 -12.69 18.92 30.77
N GLY A 359 -12.84 17.59 30.77
CA GLY A 359 -14.09 16.89 30.46
C GLY A 359 -14.37 16.66 28.97
N VAL A 360 -13.45 17.04 28.07
CA VAL A 360 -13.59 16.85 26.62
C VAL A 360 -13.49 15.36 26.29
N LYS A 361 -14.47 14.81 25.57
CA LYS A 361 -14.60 13.39 25.21
C LYS A 361 -14.07 13.12 23.80
N ASN A 362 -13.74 11.87 23.50
CA ASN A 362 -13.16 11.45 22.21
C ASN A 362 -13.98 11.94 20.99
N HIS A 363 -15.32 11.92 21.09
CA HIS A 363 -16.19 12.36 19.99
C HIS A 363 -16.13 13.89 19.76
N GLU A 364 -15.85 14.68 20.79
CA GLU A 364 -15.68 16.14 20.70
C GLU A 364 -14.32 16.49 20.09
N VAL A 365 -13.27 15.72 20.39
CA VAL A 365 -11.95 15.82 19.72
C VAL A 365 -12.09 15.49 18.23
N VAL A 366 -12.87 14.45 17.87
CA VAL A 366 -13.16 14.09 16.47
C VAL A 366 -14.03 15.16 15.79
N ALA A 367 -14.99 15.75 16.50
CA ALA A 367 -15.79 16.86 15.98
C ALA A 367 -14.91 18.09 15.69
N LEU A 368 -14.00 18.46 16.60
CA LEU A 368 -13.01 19.51 16.40
C LEU A 368 -12.12 19.23 15.18
N LYS A 369 -11.55 18.02 15.06
CA LYS A 369 -10.80 17.61 13.85
C LYS A 369 -11.62 17.84 12.58
N ASN A 370 -12.88 17.42 12.56
CA ASN A 370 -13.75 17.57 11.40
C ASN A 370 -14.11 19.03 11.11
N ILE A 371 -14.13 19.92 12.11
CA ILE A 371 -14.29 21.37 11.93
C ILE A 371 -13.03 21.96 11.30
N VAL A 372 -11.82 21.64 11.81
CA VAL A 372 -10.54 22.10 11.25
C VAL A 372 -10.40 21.65 9.78
N VAL A 373 -10.68 20.38 9.48
CA VAL A 373 -10.58 19.84 8.10
C VAL A 373 -11.60 20.50 7.16
N LYS A 374 -12.78 20.91 7.67
CA LYS A 374 -13.82 21.57 6.86
C LYS A 374 -13.67 23.08 6.75
N SER A 375 -12.94 23.75 7.67
CA SER A 375 -12.74 25.19 7.61
C SER A 375 -11.86 25.62 6.43
N GLY A 376 -11.07 24.69 5.87
CA GLY A 376 -10.15 24.97 4.78
C GLY A 376 -8.90 25.76 5.21
N ALA A 377 -8.70 25.96 6.52
CA ALA A 377 -7.50 26.59 7.07
C ALA A 377 -6.26 25.79 6.65
N SER A 378 -5.30 26.48 6.03
CA SER A 378 -4.08 25.91 5.48
C SER A 378 -3.13 25.44 6.57
N THR A 379 -3.19 26.11 7.73
CA THR A 379 -2.37 25.86 8.91
C THR A 379 -3.20 25.95 10.18
N THR A 380 -2.73 25.33 11.27
CA THR A 380 -3.34 25.49 12.60
C THR A 380 -3.17 26.90 13.17
N ALA A 381 -2.17 27.66 12.70
CA ALA A 381 -1.92 29.04 13.11
C ALA A 381 -3.01 29.99 12.60
N GLU A 382 -3.43 29.88 11.33
CA GLU A 382 -4.55 30.66 10.78
C GLU A 382 -5.83 30.50 11.62
N LEU A 383 -6.12 29.27 12.05
CA LEU A 383 -7.29 28.99 12.88
C LEU A 383 -7.13 29.47 14.34
N GLU A 384 -5.92 29.42 14.89
CA GLU A 384 -5.62 29.97 16.22
C GLU A 384 -5.72 31.50 16.23
N ASP A 385 -5.23 32.17 15.18
CA ASP A 385 -5.37 33.61 14.98
C ASP A 385 -6.84 34.01 14.81
N ASP A 386 -7.63 33.31 13.99
CA ASP A 386 -9.08 33.57 13.85
C ASP A 386 -9.84 33.38 15.18
N ILE A 387 -9.56 32.29 15.91
CA ILE A 387 -10.17 32.03 17.22
C ILE A 387 -9.75 33.11 18.24
N THR A 388 -8.52 33.61 18.17
CA THR A 388 -8.01 34.64 19.10
C THR A 388 -8.53 36.03 18.73
N MET A 389 -8.58 36.38 17.44
CA MET A 389 -9.05 37.65 16.91
C MET A 389 -10.54 37.86 17.19
N TYR A 390 -11.37 36.85 16.92
CA TYR A 390 -12.80 36.95 17.12
C TYR A 390 -13.26 36.47 18.51
N GLY A 391 -12.46 35.65 19.20
CA GLY A 391 -12.69 35.15 20.56
C GLY A 391 -13.85 34.14 20.66
N THR A 392 -15.08 34.61 20.45
CA THR A 392 -16.27 33.76 20.33
C THR A 392 -17.08 34.18 19.12
N ILE A 393 -17.83 33.24 18.52
CA ILE A 393 -18.76 33.51 17.42
C ILE A 393 -19.74 34.66 17.77
N LYS A 394 -20.09 34.79 19.06
CA LYS A 394 -20.95 35.87 19.58
C LYS A 394 -20.29 37.26 19.52
N ASN A 395 -18.96 37.34 19.65
CA ASN A 395 -18.21 38.58 19.48
C ASN A 395 -17.96 38.88 18.00
N ALA A 396 -17.64 37.87 17.18
CA ALA A 396 -17.55 37.99 15.72
C ALA A 396 -18.82 38.62 15.12
N ASN A 397 -19.99 38.08 15.47
CA ASN A 397 -21.28 38.61 15.01
C ASN A 397 -21.51 40.06 15.46
N LYS A 398 -21.14 40.43 16.70
CA LYS A 398 -21.26 41.82 17.18
C LYS A 398 -20.38 42.79 16.39
N GLU A 399 -19.17 42.38 16.01
CA GLU A 399 -18.27 43.22 15.23
C GLU A 399 -18.72 43.36 13.77
N HIS A 400 -19.21 42.28 13.16
CA HIS A 400 -19.86 42.35 11.85
C HIS A 400 -21.14 43.19 11.88
N GLU A 401 -21.99 43.08 12.91
CA GLU A 401 -23.14 43.97 13.12
C GLU A 401 -22.73 45.45 13.25
N LYS A 402 -21.62 45.72 13.95
CA LYS A 402 -21.06 47.08 14.10
C LYS A 402 -20.59 47.64 12.76
N ARG A 403 -19.76 46.89 12.01
CA ARG A 403 -19.33 47.30 10.65
C ARG A 403 -20.51 47.48 9.70
N ASN A 404 -21.52 46.62 9.76
CA ASN A 404 -22.69 46.74 8.88
C ASN A 404 -23.49 48.02 9.20
N LYS A 405 -23.60 48.41 10.47
CA LYS A 405 -24.19 49.71 10.87
C LYS A 405 -23.35 50.89 10.39
N GLU A 406 -22.02 50.81 10.51
CA GLU A 406 -21.09 51.85 10.04
C GLU A 406 -21.23 52.08 8.51
N VAL A 407 -21.22 51.01 7.72
CA VAL A 407 -21.43 51.06 6.25
C VAL A 407 -22.83 51.58 5.90
N GLN A 408 -23.88 51.21 6.64
CA GLN A 408 -25.20 51.79 6.44
C GLN A 408 -25.23 53.31 6.68
N THR A 409 -24.57 53.81 7.73
CA THR A 409 -24.45 55.26 7.95
C THR A 409 -23.64 55.99 6.88
N GLU A 410 -22.59 55.36 6.35
CA GLU A 410 -21.75 55.95 5.29
C GLU A 410 -22.51 56.06 3.96
N ASN A 411 -23.23 55.00 3.55
CA ASN A 411 -24.10 55.04 2.38
C ASN A 411 -25.15 56.16 2.48
N LEU A 412 -25.79 56.30 3.64
CA LEU A 412 -26.82 57.32 3.88
C LEU A 412 -26.24 58.76 3.89
N ALA A 413 -24.95 58.92 4.19
CA ALA A 413 -24.23 60.19 4.03
C ALA A 413 -23.87 60.48 2.57
N LEU A 414 -23.48 59.46 1.79
CA LEU A 414 -23.19 59.56 0.36
C LEU A 414 -24.44 59.89 -0.47
N GLU A 415 -25.59 59.30 -0.15
CA GLU A 415 -26.88 59.64 -0.78
C GLU A 415 -27.22 61.13 -0.60
N LYS A 416 -27.12 61.66 0.62
CA LYS A 416 -27.35 63.09 0.90
C LYS A 416 -26.37 64.00 0.16
N ARG A 417 -25.12 63.57 -0.02
CA ARG A 417 -24.11 64.32 -0.80
C ARG A 417 -24.47 64.37 -2.28
N ASN A 418 -24.97 63.27 -2.84
CA ASN A 418 -25.43 63.21 -4.23
C ASN A 418 -26.67 64.10 -4.46
N GLU A 419 -27.63 64.16 -3.53
CA GLU A 419 -28.75 65.09 -3.62
C GLU A 419 -28.30 66.56 -3.63
N LEU A 420 -27.30 66.91 -2.81
CA LEU A 420 -26.78 68.26 -2.70
C LEU A 420 -26.07 68.70 -3.99
N LEU A 421 -25.18 67.85 -4.53
CA LEU A 421 -24.53 68.06 -5.83
C LEU A 421 -25.52 68.19 -7.00
N LYS A 422 -26.66 67.52 -6.93
CA LYS A 422 -27.73 67.65 -7.93
C LYS A 422 -28.37 69.04 -7.90
N ARG A 423 -28.65 69.58 -6.70
CA ARG A 423 -29.18 70.95 -6.53
C ARG A 423 -28.17 72.02 -6.98
N GLU A 424 -26.88 71.83 -6.71
CA GLU A 424 -25.83 72.75 -7.16
C GLU A 424 -25.72 72.79 -8.70
N ASN A 425 -25.82 71.64 -9.37
CA ASN A 425 -25.86 71.58 -10.84
C ASN A 425 -27.09 72.30 -11.43
N GLU A 426 -28.26 72.15 -10.82
CA GLU A 426 -29.48 72.87 -11.23
C GLU A 426 -29.35 74.38 -11.05
N ALA A 427 -28.72 74.83 -9.96
CA ALA A 427 -28.44 76.25 -9.70
C ALA A 427 -27.41 76.84 -10.70
N LEU A 428 -26.31 76.13 -10.98
CA LEU A 428 -25.30 76.54 -11.96
C LEU A 428 -25.89 76.65 -13.37
N LYS A 429 -26.77 75.71 -13.76
CA LYS A 429 -27.46 75.77 -15.06
C LYS A 429 -28.31 77.04 -15.18
N LYS A 430 -29.07 77.38 -14.13
CA LYS A 430 -29.89 78.60 -14.10
C LYS A 430 -29.04 79.88 -14.17
N ALA A 431 -27.93 79.95 -13.43
CA ALA A 431 -27.01 81.08 -13.49
C ALA A 431 -26.38 81.26 -14.89
N GLY A 432 -26.10 80.16 -15.60
CA GLY A 432 -25.62 80.19 -16.99
C GLY A 432 -26.66 80.70 -18.00
N GLU A 433 -27.95 80.48 -17.75
CA GLU A 433 -29.06 81.03 -18.55
C GLU A 433 -29.23 82.54 -18.27
N GLU A 434 -29.18 82.96 -17.00
CA GLU A 434 -29.25 84.37 -16.58
C GLU A 434 -28.08 85.20 -17.12
N PHE A 435 -26.84 84.69 -17.06
CA PHE A 435 -25.66 85.35 -17.64
C PHE A 435 -25.78 85.55 -19.15
N ARG A 436 -26.30 84.55 -19.88
CA ARG A 436 -26.49 84.61 -21.34
C ARG A 436 -27.54 85.66 -21.73
N ALA A 437 -28.55 85.88 -20.90
CA ALA A 437 -29.54 86.95 -21.10
C ALA A 437 -28.94 88.34 -20.87
N SER A 438 -28.12 88.53 -19.82
CA SER A 438 -27.40 89.79 -19.57
C SER A 438 -26.49 90.16 -20.74
N PHE A 439 -25.62 89.23 -21.15
CA PHE A 439 -24.63 89.48 -22.20
C PHE A 439 -25.25 89.93 -23.53
N LYS A 440 -26.43 89.40 -23.88
CA LYS A 440 -27.19 89.81 -25.06
C LYS A 440 -27.65 91.28 -24.97
N LYS A 441 -28.19 91.69 -23.82
CA LYS A 441 -28.64 93.06 -23.57
C LYS A 441 -27.48 94.06 -23.72
N ASP A 442 -26.33 93.72 -23.17
CA ASP A 442 -25.16 94.60 -23.16
C ASP A 442 -24.59 94.82 -24.58
N THR A 443 -24.62 93.79 -25.44
CA THR A 443 -24.29 93.94 -26.87
C THR A 443 -25.27 94.82 -27.67
N GLU A 444 -26.56 94.83 -27.30
CA GLU A 444 -27.56 95.67 -27.96
C GLU A 444 -27.36 97.16 -27.60
N GLU A 445 -27.04 97.48 -26.34
CA GLU A 445 -26.68 98.86 -25.90
C GLU A 445 -25.37 99.38 -26.53
N MET A 446 -24.33 98.53 -26.61
CA MET A 446 -23.04 98.88 -27.22
C MET A 446 -23.17 99.17 -28.73
N THR A 447 -24.09 98.49 -29.42
CA THR A 447 -24.38 98.74 -30.84
C THR A 447 -25.05 100.11 -31.06
N GLY A 448 -25.88 100.56 -30.11
CA GLY A 448 -26.51 101.88 -30.15
C GLY A 448 -25.53 103.04 -29.98
N THR A 449 -24.57 102.91 -29.05
CA THR A 449 -23.57 103.96 -28.77
C THR A 449 -22.61 104.18 -29.94
N VAL A 450 -22.15 103.11 -30.60
CA VAL A 450 -21.29 103.21 -31.79
C VAL A 450 -21.99 103.95 -32.95
N LYS A 451 -23.32 103.78 -33.09
CA LYS A 451 -24.10 104.45 -34.14
C LYS A 451 -24.20 105.96 -33.92
N ALA A 452 -24.47 106.39 -32.68
CA ALA A 452 -24.51 107.81 -32.31
C ALA A 452 -23.13 108.50 -32.47
N SER A 453 -22.03 107.81 -32.15
CA SER A 453 -20.67 108.37 -32.32
C SER A 453 -20.31 108.64 -33.79
N ARG A 454 -20.88 107.89 -34.74
CA ARG A 454 -20.65 108.06 -36.17
C ARG A 454 -21.29 109.33 -36.74
N GLU A 455 -22.53 109.63 -36.33
CA GLU A 455 -23.29 110.80 -36.82
C GLU A 455 -22.62 112.12 -36.39
N VAL A 456 -22.01 112.15 -35.19
CA VAL A 456 -21.21 113.30 -34.71
C VAL A 456 -19.97 113.52 -35.60
N LEU A 457 -19.24 112.46 -35.93
CA LEU A 457 -18.03 112.52 -36.76
C LEU A 457 -18.31 113.01 -38.18
N GLU A 458 -19.37 112.52 -38.82
CA GLU A 458 -19.73 112.91 -40.21
C GLU A 458 -20.05 114.41 -40.31
N SER A 459 -20.66 115.02 -39.27
CA SER A 459 -20.94 116.47 -39.23
C SER A 459 -19.68 117.34 -39.09
N ALA A 460 -18.68 116.89 -38.32
CA ALA A 460 -17.45 117.64 -38.08
C ALA A 460 -16.54 117.69 -39.32
N THR A 461 -16.50 116.61 -40.11
CA THR A 461 -15.73 116.53 -41.36
C THR A 461 -16.24 117.46 -42.46
N ALA A 462 -17.53 117.78 -42.49
CA ALA A 462 -18.11 118.69 -43.48
C ALA A 462 -17.63 120.15 -43.29
N GLY A 463 -17.62 120.65 -42.04
CA GLY A 463 -17.22 122.04 -41.73
C GLY A 463 -15.74 122.33 -41.94
N ALA A 464 -14.86 121.36 -41.67
CA ALA A 464 -13.42 121.50 -41.91
C ALA A 464 -13.09 121.65 -43.41
N THR A 465 -13.73 120.83 -44.25
CA THR A 465 -13.46 120.76 -45.70
C THR A 465 -13.78 122.07 -46.42
N GLN A 466 -14.89 122.73 -46.05
CA GLN A 466 -15.29 124.01 -46.66
C GLN A 466 -14.35 125.18 -46.30
N THR A 467 -13.72 125.13 -45.12
CA THR A 467 -12.82 126.18 -44.62
C THR A 467 -11.46 126.11 -45.31
N VAL A 468 -10.94 124.89 -45.53
CA VAL A 468 -9.66 124.67 -46.24
C VAL A 468 -9.77 125.06 -47.72
N GLN A 469 -10.87 124.71 -48.39
CA GLN A 469 -11.04 124.97 -49.82
C GLN A 469 -10.95 126.47 -50.18
N LYS A 470 -11.43 127.36 -49.29
CA LYS A 470 -11.40 128.82 -49.51
C LYS A 470 -10.02 129.43 -49.26
N ALA A 471 -9.23 128.86 -48.34
CA ALA A 471 -7.87 129.33 -48.05
C ALA A 471 -6.86 128.97 -49.15
N VAL A 472 -7.10 127.87 -49.88
CA VAL A 472 -6.24 127.43 -51.01
C VAL A 472 -6.34 128.41 -52.19
N THR A 473 -7.54 128.80 -52.61
CA THR A 473 -7.74 129.76 -53.72
C THR A 473 -7.12 131.14 -53.46
N ASP A 474 -7.15 131.61 -52.21
CA ASP A 474 -6.56 132.90 -51.79
C ASP A 474 -5.02 132.90 -51.77
N MET A 475 -4.41 131.71 -51.82
CA MET A 475 -2.96 131.48 -51.80
C MET A 475 -2.39 131.31 -53.21
N GLU A 476 -3.12 130.60 -54.10
CA GLU A 476 -2.73 130.37 -55.49
C GLU A 476 -2.53 131.68 -56.29
N GLU A 477 -3.33 132.72 -56.01
CA GLU A 477 -3.23 134.02 -56.70
C GLU A 477 -1.97 134.81 -56.27
N LYS A 478 -1.56 134.70 -55.00
CA LYS A 478 -0.38 135.38 -54.44
C LYS A 478 0.94 134.71 -54.82
N VAL A 479 0.96 133.38 -54.94
CA VAL A 479 2.13 132.62 -55.41
C VAL A 479 2.50 133.02 -56.84
N LYS A 480 1.49 133.29 -57.69
CA LYS A 480 1.66 133.70 -59.08
C LYS A 480 2.33 135.08 -59.25
N THR A 481 2.21 135.97 -58.27
CA THR A 481 2.83 137.31 -58.29
C THR A 481 4.23 137.36 -57.68
N PHE A 482 4.62 136.36 -56.89
CA PHE A 482 5.95 136.31 -56.25
C PHE A 482 7.01 135.66 -57.15
N GLY A 483 6.63 134.70 -58.01
CA GLY A 483 7.55 134.01 -58.93
C GLY A 483 8.31 134.96 -59.86
N THR A 484 7.65 136.00 -60.37
CA THR A 484 8.23 136.97 -61.32
C THR A 484 9.29 137.91 -60.72
N LYS A 485 9.48 137.93 -59.38
CA LYS A 485 10.55 138.69 -58.73
C LYS A 485 11.80 137.87 -58.42
N ILE A 486 11.70 136.54 -58.39
CA ILE A 486 12.80 135.65 -58.00
C ILE A 486 13.66 135.26 -59.21
N GLU A 487 13.13 135.28 -60.43
CA GLU A 487 13.89 135.00 -61.66
C GLU A 487 15.06 135.96 -61.91
N GLY A 488 14.87 137.28 -61.75
CA GLY A 488 15.88 138.28 -62.17
C GLY A 488 17.07 138.46 -61.22
N LEU A 489 16.89 138.27 -59.91
CA LEU A 489 18.00 138.44 -58.96
C LEU A 489 19.02 137.28 -59.03
N SER A 490 18.68 136.18 -59.71
CA SER A 490 19.61 135.10 -60.07
C SER A 490 20.74 135.58 -61.01
N ASP A 491 20.55 136.69 -61.73
CA ASP A 491 21.60 137.25 -62.61
C ASP A 491 22.63 138.09 -61.83
N THR A 492 22.26 138.65 -60.67
CA THR A 492 23.14 139.44 -59.77
C THR A 492 24.48 138.76 -59.52
N ALA A 493 24.42 137.45 -59.27
CA ALA A 493 25.53 136.66 -58.78
C ALA A 493 26.22 135.86 -59.91
N THR A 494 25.80 136.04 -61.17
CA THR A 494 26.56 135.58 -62.34
C THR A 494 27.70 136.55 -62.67
N ARG A 495 28.51 136.84 -61.63
CA ARG A 495 29.98 136.87 -61.70
C ARG A 495 30.59 138.07 -62.46
N GLU A 496 31.27 139.07 -61.89
CA GLU A 496 32.00 139.26 -60.61
C GLU A 496 33.00 138.15 -60.19
N THR A 497 33.04 137.02 -60.90
CA THR A 497 33.74 135.78 -60.55
C THR A 497 33.60 134.76 -61.70
N ASP A 498 33.80 135.12 -62.96
CA ASP A 498 35.12 135.31 -63.56
C ASP A 498 35.21 136.65 -64.31
N LYS A 499 35.38 137.77 -63.61
CA LYS A 499 36.72 138.17 -63.14
C LYS A 499 37.82 137.72 -64.10
N ILE A 500 38.64 138.69 -64.55
CA ILE A 500 40.08 138.46 -64.66
C ILE A 500 40.49 137.46 -65.78
N LYS A 501 39.65 137.30 -66.81
CA LYS A 501 40.06 136.83 -68.16
C LYS A 501 39.53 137.79 -69.25
N LYS A 502 39.75 139.10 -69.15
CA LYS A 502 40.95 139.77 -69.69
C LYS A 502 41.29 139.37 -71.15
N ASN A 503 40.73 140.09 -72.12
CA ASN A 503 41.53 141.06 -72.89
C ASN A 503 40.65 142.08 -73.64
N GLN A 504 41.18 143.28 -73.91
CA GLN A 504 40.43 144.34 -74.61
C GLN A 504 40.73 144.32 -76.12
N SER A 505 40.18 143.31 -76.79
CA SER A 505 40.01 143.24 -78.24
C SER A 505 38.75 142.42 -78.51
N LEU A 506 37.97 142.78 -79.55
CA LEU A 506 36.93 141.97 -80.25
C LEU A 506 35.59 142.66 -80.60
N LEU A 507 35.34 143.95 -80.29
CA LEU A 507 34.20 144.70 -80.92
C LEU A 507 34.53 145.24 -82.33
N ARG A 508 35.22 144.42 -83.11
CA ARG A 508 35.76 144.73 -84.46
C ARG A 508 35.71 143.50 -85.39
N TYR A 509 34.98 142.49 -84.94
CA TYR A 509 34.97 141.13 -85.45
C TYR A 509 33.53 140.64 -85.68
N ASP A 510 32.57 141.57 -85.78
CA ASP A 510 31.20 141.29 -86.20
C ASP A 510 31.14 140.52 -87.54
N VAL A 511 32.04 140.87 -88.47
CA VAL A 511 32.24 140.15 -89.74
C VAL A 511 32.73 138.71 -89.55
N LEU A 512 33.38 138.39 -88.42
CA LEU A 512 33.87 137.06 -88.07
C LEU A 512 32.84 136.25 -87.26
N VAL A 513 32.05 136.88 -86.38
CA VAL A 513 30.92 136.22 -85.68
C VAL A 513 29.85 135.79 -86.68
N ARG A 514 29.56 136.62 -87.69
CA ARG A 514 28.61 136.25 -88.76
C ARG A 514 29.08 135.09 -89.63
N ALA A 515 30.39 134.91 -89.81
CA ALA A 515 30.95 133.74 -90.48
C ALA A 515 30.82 132.45 -89.63
N GLU A 516 30.82 132.58 -88.30
CA GLU A 516 30.68 131.46 -87.36
C GLU A 516 29.21 131.02 -87.19
N GLN A 517 28.26 131.95 -87.25
CA GLN A 517 26.81 131.66 -87.20
C GLN A 517 26.24 131.07 -88.51
N GLY A 518 27.09 130.76 -89.49
CA GLY A 518 26.72 130.06 -90.73
C GLY A 518 26.14 130.95 -91.84
N GLU A 519 26.18 132.29 -91.69
CA GLU A 519 25.82 133.18 -92.79
C GLU A 519 26.94 133.25 -93.85
N PRO A 520 26.62 133.31 -95.16
CA PRO A 520 27.63 133.37 -96.21
C PRO A 520 28.35 134.73 -96.25
N VAL A 521 29.68 134.72 -96.07
CA VAL A 521 30.51 135.94 -96.03
C VAL A 521 31.64 135.91 -97.08
N SER A 522 31.95 137.06 -97.68
CA SER A 522 32.97 137.21 -98.72
C SER A 522 34.41 137.19 -98.16
N LYS A 523 35.31 136.52 -98.90
CA LYS A 523 36.76 136.45 -98.62
C LYS A 523 37.44 137.83 -98.49
N ALA A 524 36.84 138.89 -99.06
CA ALA A 524 37.33 140.27 -98.95
C ALA A 524 36.86 141.00 -97.68
N ALA A 525 35.64 140.72 -97.20
CA ALA A 525 35.09 141.36 -96.00
C ALA A 525 35.85 140.95 -94.72
N ALA A 526 36.22 139.66 -94.64
CA ALA A 526 36.98 139.11 -93.51
C ALA A 526 38.36 139.80 -93.33
N ILE A 527 39.06 140.10 -94.43
CA ILE A 527 40.39 140.73 -94.39
C ILE A 527 40.31 142.19 -93.91
N ALA A 528 39.26 142.93 -94.28
CA ALA A 528 39.09 144.33 -93.86
C ALA A 528 38.77 144.49 -92.36
N SER A 529 37.99 143.57 -91.78
CA SER A 529 37.74 143.57 -90.33
C SER A 529 39.03 143.36 -89.53
N LEU A 530 39.97 142.57 -90.06
CA LEU A 530 41.30 142.36 -89.51
C LEU A 530 42.16 143.64 -89.49
N VAL A 531 41.97 144.56 -90.44
CA VAL A 531 42.67 145.86 -90.49
C VAL A 531 42.00 146.86 -89.55
N LEU A 532 40.66 146.88 -89.50
CA LEU A 532 39.94 147.66 -88.50
C LEU A 532 40.35 147.24 -87.08
N ALA A 533 40.57 145.94 -86.81
CA ALA A 533 41.06 145.39 -85.54
C ALA A 533 42.22 146.17 -84.88
N ILE A 534 43.09 146.81 -85.68
CA ILE A 534 44.34 147.45 -85.24
C ILE A 534 44.15 148.92 -84.79
N LEU A 535 43.18 149.69 -85.32
CA LEU A 535 43.11 151.15 -85.10
C LEU A 535 42.48 151.68 -83.78
N ALA A 536 41.16 151.56 -83.56
CA ALA A 536 40.46 151.93 -82.31
C ALA A 536 40.78 151.08 -81.05
N VAL A 537 41.99 150.54 -80.91
CA VAL A 537 42.60 150.32 -79.58
C VAL A 537 43.22 151.64 -79.07
N ARG A 538 43.54 152.57 -79.99
CA ARG A 538 44.24 153.83 -79.68
C ARG A 538 43.57 154.74 -78.62
N PRO A 539 42.23 154.85 -78.49
CA PRO A 539 41.62 155.77 -77.51
C PRO A 539 41.33 155.23 -76.11
N MET A 540 41.26 153.90 -75.87
CA MET A 540 40.82 153.37 -74.55
C MET A 540 41.86 153.51 -73.43
N LEU A 541 42.99 154.17 -73.70
CA LEU A 541 44.05 154.52 -72.75
C LEU A 541 43.68 155.63 -71.74
N THR A 542 42.53 156.31 -71.85
CA THR A 542 42.16 157.43 -70.96
C THR A 542 41.29 157.04 -69.75
N GLY A 543 41.41 155.78 -69.29
CA GLY A 543 40.85 155.28 -68.03
C GLY A 543 39.54 154.48 -68.19
N VAL A 544 39.25 153.45 -67.38
CA VAL A 544 39.87 152.93 -66.13
C VAL A 544 39.54 151.41 -66.07
N TRP A 545 40.42 150.40 -66.04
CA TRP A 545 41.90 150.28 -66.00
C TRP A 545 42.58 150.84 -64.73
N LEU A 546 43.62 150.22 -64.16
CA LEU A 546 44.68 149.40 -64.78
C LEU A 546 45.00 148.08 -64.02
N GLY A 547 45.48 147.05 -64.75
CA GLY A 547 46.14 145.86 -64.15
C GLY A 547 46.14 144.54 -64.97
N ASP A 548 47.10 144.40 -65.90
CA ASP A 548 47.73 143.14 -66.38
C ASP A 548 46.99 142.14 -67.29
N ALA A 549 47.08 142.28 -68.62
CA ALA A 549 46.61 141.29 -69.61
C ALA A 549 47.70 140.80 -70.61
N GLY A 550 48.94 140.58 -70.12
CA GLY A 550 50.10 140.24 -70.96
C GLY A 550 50.16 138.80 -71.48
N ASP A 551 50.01 137.80 -70.60
CA ASP A 551 50.43 136.40 -70.85
C ASP A 551 49.48 135.58 -71.76
N HIS A 552 48.61 136.24 -72.53
CA HIS A 552 47.63 135.57 -73.40
C HIS A 552 47.89 135.71 -74.90
N LEU A 553 48.90 136.48 -75.35
CA LEU A 553 49.22 136.54 -76.79
C LEU A 553 49.96 135.29 -77.31
N ASP A 554 50.64 134.55 -76.45
CA ASP A 554 51.29 133.27 -76.82
C ASP A 554 50.32 132.07 -76.91
N ILE A 555 49.00 132.31 -76.92
CA ILE A 555 48.04 131.39 -77.59
C ILE A 555 48.59 131.03 -78.97
N VAL A 556 48.95 132.06 -79.72
CA VAL A 556 48.75 132.04 -81.17
C VAL A 556 49.89 131.32 -81.88
N VAL A 557 51.05 131.18 -81.22
CA VAL A 557 52.25 130.60 -81.86
C VAL A 557 52.38 129.11 -81.53
N ASP A 558 52.52 128.72 -80.27
CA ASP A 558 52.92 127.34 -79.93
C ASP A 558 51.77 126.33 -79.94
N LYS A 559 50.52 126.74 -79.70
CA LYS A 559 49.37 125.86 -79.92
C LYS A 559 48.99 125.70 -81.39
N MET A 560 49.23 126.71 -82.24
CA MET A 560 49.16 126.51 -83.70
C MET A 560 50.26 125.57 -84.20
N LYS A 561 51.48 125.61 -83.64
CA LYS A 561 52.54 124.62 -83.95
C LYS A 561 52.18 123.21 -83.50
N TYR A 562 51.49 123.04 -82.36
CA TYR A 562 51.05 121.71 -81.90
C TYR A 562 49.97 121.10 -82.80
N ALA A 563 49.16 121.91 -83.51
CA ALA A 563 48.25 121.43 -84.56
C ALA A 563 48.98 121.11 -85.88
N LEU A 564 49.94 121.96 -86.30
CA LEU A 564 50.59 121.88 -87.63
C LEU A 564 51.67 120.78 -87.82
N LYS A 565 52.08 120.08 -86.77
CA LYS A 565 53.10 119.00 -86.85
C LYS A 565 52.60 117.60 -86.47
N SER A 566 51.40 117.49 -85.91
CA SER A 566 50.89 116.27 -85.25
C SER A 566 49.79 115.54 -86.02
N GLY A 567 49.28 116.14 -87.10
CA GLY A 567 48.07 115.64 -87.79
C GLY A 567 46.79 115.75 -86.96
N MET A 568 46.79 116.59 -85.91
CA MET A 568 45.65 116.83 -85.04
C MET A 568 44.97 118.16 -85.44
N ILE A 569 43.70 118.07 -85.85
CA ILE A 569 43.24 118.66 -87.12
C ILE A 569 44.03 118.07 -88.31
N SER A 570 43.61 116.87 -88.72
CA SER A 570 43.08 116.72 -90.08
C SER A 570 41.65 117.26 -90.09
#